data_AF-A0A953PFG0-F1
#
_entry.id   AF-A0A953PFG0-F1
#
_cell.length_a   1.000
_cell.length_b   1.000
_cell.length_c   1.000
_cell.angle_alpha   90.00
_cell.angle_beta   90.00
_cell.angle_gamma   90.00
#
_symmetry.space_group_name_H-M   'P 1'
#
loop_
_entity.id
_entity.type
_entity.pdbx_description
1 polymer ?
#
loop_
_entity_poly.entity_id
_entity_poly.type
_entity_poly.pdbx_seq_one_letter_code
_entity_poly.pdbx_strand_id
1 'polypeptide(L)'
;MLVDDKDRRKASVSGVKMLPLLFAGIVLACADLLYGQASVRPLANVTVTIDPAKATLFAGEMQTFVATVVGIRDKTVNWAVEEENGGTITDSGLYTAPKIQGVYHITATSRGRPQTKGVARITVLTYYDPRPPAFRS
;
A
#
# COMPACT_ATOMS: atom_id res chain seq x y z
N MET A 1 -2.60 -19.21 72.70
CA MET A 1 -1.13 -19.20 72.83
C MET A 1 -0.62 -18.31 71.72
N LEU A 2 -0.33 -17.05 72.06
CA LEU A 2 0.27 -16.07 71.14
C LEU A 2 1.79 -16.23 71.14
N VAL A 3 2.37 -15.64 70.09
CA VAL A 3 3.78 -15.31 69.84
C VAL A 3 4.56 -16.40 69.11
N ASP A 4 5.40 -16.12 68.12
CA ASP A 4 5.42 -15.19 66.98
C ASP A 4 6.68 -15.61 66.18
N ASP A 5 6.68 -15.24 64.91
CA ASP A 5 7.77 -14.96 63.97
C ASP A 5 9.02 -15.85 63.78
N LYS A 6 9.35 -15.92 62.48
CA LYS A 6 10.68 -15.80 61.86
C LYS A 6 11.58 -17.03 61.75
N ASP A 7 11.65 -17.56 60.53
CA ASP A 7 12.86 -17.64 59.68
C ASP A 7 12.55 -18.58 58.48
N ARG A 8 13.10 -18.48 57.28
CA ARG A 8 13.91 -17.49 56.58
C ARG A 8 13.90 -17.97 55.10
N ARG A 9 13.61 -17.05 54.19
CA ARG A 9 14.02 -16.95 52.77
C ARG A 9 14.58 -18.18 52.00
N LYS A 10 14.02 -18.29 50.78
CA LYS A 10 14.66 -18.40 49.45
C LYS A 10 15.20 -19.77 48.95
N ALA A 11 14.49 -20.20 47.90
CA ALA A 11 14.98 -20.54 46.56
C ALA A 11 16.06 -21.62 46.42
N SER A 12 15.66 -22.74 45.86
CA SER A 12 16.05 -23.19 44.51
C SER A 12 15.51 -24.60 44.32
N VAL A 13 15.10 -24.98 43.11
CA VAL A 13 15.68 -26.13 42.39
C VAL A 13 14.77 -26.48 41.22
N SER A 14 15.47 -26.54 40.08
CA SER A 14 15.09 -26.99 38.76
C SER A 14 14.38 -28.35 38.73
N GLY A 15 13.44 -28.51 37.80
CA GLY A 15 13.09 -29.84 37.27
C GLY A 15 11.61 -30.08 37.10
N VAL A 16 11.17 -30.22 35.85
CA VAL A 16 9.99 -31.05 35.53
C VAL A 16 10.28 -31.80 34.23
N LYS A 17 10.50 -33.11 34.33
CA LYS A 17 10.39 -34.09 33.22
C LYS A 17 9.17 -34.99 33.51
N MET A 18 8.12 -34.83 32.68
CA MET A 18 7.26 -35.83 31.99
C MET A 18 7.22 -37.28 32.55
N LEU A 19 6.12 -38.05 32.61
CA LEU A 19 4.89 -38.21 31.77
C LEU A 19 3.91 -39.26 32.42
N PRO A 20 2.78 -39.76 31.82
CA PRO A 20 1.37 -39.28 31.69
C PRO A 20 0.28 -40.23 32.29
N LEU A 21 -1.03 -39.89 32.21
CA LEU A 21 -2.09 -40.64 31.47
C LEU A 21 -3.52 -40.08 31.69
N LEU A 22 -4.03 -39.45 30.62
CA LEU A 22 -5.40 -39.36 30.06
C LEU A 22 -6.66 -39.44 30.97
N PHE A 23 -7.39 -38.32 31.05
CA PHE A 23 -8.84 -38.12 30.81
C PHE A 23 -9.31 -36.92 31.65
N ALA A 24 -9.21 -35.71 31.11
CA ALA A 24 -9.72 -34.51 31.76
C ALA A 24 -10.70 -33.78 30.84
N GLY A 25 -11.97 -33.80 31.24
CA GLY A 25 -12.83 -32.62 31.29
C GLY A 25 -13.31 -32.04 29.96
N ILE A 26 -14.35 -32.64 29.38
CA ILE A 26 -15.34 -31.89 28.62
C ILE A 26 -16.44 -31.51 29.62
N VAL A 27 -16.61 -30.21 29.88
CA VAL A 27 -17.88 -29.46 29.90
C VAL A 27 -17.67 -28.05 30.52
N LEU A 28 -18.00 -27.03 29.72
CA LEU A 28 -18.34 -25.63 30.03
C LEU A 28 -17.25 -24.57 30.30
N ALA A 29 -16.80 -23.94 29.21
CA ALA A 29 -16.76 -22.47 29.08
C ALA A 29 -16.84 -22.08 27.58
N CYS A 30 -18.04 -21.80 27.07
CA CYS A 30 -18.26 -21.20 25.75
C CYS A 30 -18.43 -19.67 25.83
N ALA A 31 -17.83 -19.02 26.83
CA ALA A 31 -17.69 -17.57 26.94
C ALA A 31 -16.32 -17.36 27.61
N ASP A 32 -15.27 -16.83 26.98
CA ASP A 32 -15.23 -15.57 26.25
C ASP A 32 -14.36 -15.62 24.99
N LEU A 33 -14.97 -15.28 23.87
CA LEU A 33 -14.35 -14.79 22.63
C LEU A 33 -13.83 -13.33 22.77
N LEU A 34 -13.40 -12.91 23.97
CA LEU A 34 -13.06 -11.53 24.31
C LEU A 34 -11.71 -11.57 25.04
N TYR A 35 -10.56 -11.31 24.42
CA TYR A 35 -10.10 -9.96 24.14
C TYR A 35 -8.95 -9.97 23.14
N GLY A 36 -9.20 -10.47 21.93
CA GLY A 36 -8.51 -9.94 20.77
C GLY A 36 -9.00 -8.52 20.51
N GLN A 37 -8.71 -7.56 21.41
CA GLN A 37 -8.91 -6.15 21.09
C GLN A 37 -7.83 -5.77 20.08
N ALA A 38 -8.03 -6.19 18.83
CA ALA A 38 -7.48 -5.48 17.70
C ALA A 38 -7.94 -4.04 17.90
N SER A 39 -7.00 -3.15 18.22
CA SER A 39 -7.27 -1.72 18.27
C SER A 39 -7.80 -1.35 16.88
N VAL A 40 -9.12 -1.26 16.75
CA VAL A 40 -9.77 -0.72 15.57
C VAL A 40 -9.52 0.77 15.64
N ARG A 41 -8.31 1.18 15.27
CA ARG A 41 -8.04 2.58 14.96
C ARG A 41 -9.09 2.96 13.92
N PRO A 42 -9.88 4.03 14.15
CA PRO A 42 -10.74 4.54 13.10
C PRO A 42 -9.89 4.65 11.84
N LEU A 43 -10.29 3.97 10.76
CA LEU A 43 -9.62 4.16 9.49
C LEU A 43 -9.81 5.64 9.17
N ALA A 44 -8.75 6.43 9.34
CA ALA A 44 -8.75 7.79 8.81
C ALA A 44 -9.06 7.65 7.32
N ASN A 45 -10.05 8.38 6.84
CA ASN A 45 -10.40 8.39 5.42
C ASN A 45 -9.17 8.88 4.66
N VAL A 46 -8.45 7.94 4.04
CA VAL A 46 -7.28 8.24 3.22
C VAL A 46 -7.74 8.38 1.79
N THR A 47 -7.27 9.44 1.14
CA THR A 47 -7.60 9.72 -0.25
C THR A 47 -6.32 10.06 -0.98
N VAL A 48 -6.20 9.55 -2.21
CA VAL A 48 -5.12 9.89 -3.14
C VAL A 48 -5.76 10.45 -4.39
N THR A 49 -5.31 11.63 -4.81
CA THR A 49 -5.78 12.31 -6.05
C THR A 49 -4.57 12.61 -6.93
N ILE A 50 -4.76 12.64 -8.25
CA ILE A 50 -3.72 12.98 -9.22
C ILE A 50 -4.19 14.17 -10.04
N ASP A 51 -3.31 15.14 -10.24
CA ASP A 51 -3.51 16.29 -11.12
C ASP A 51 -2.37 16.39 -12.16
N PRO A 52 -2.68 16.54 -13.47
CA PRO A 52 -4.02 16.50 -14.05
C PRO A 52 -4.62 15.08 -14.02
N ALA A 53 -5.93 14.97 -13.79
CA ALA A 53 -6.61 13.66 -13.82
C ALA A 53 -6.72 13.07 -15.24
N LYS A 54 -6.61 13.92 -16.27
CA LYS A 54 -6.64 13.56 -17.69
C LYS A 54 -5.62 14.38 -18.46
N ALA A 55 -4.85 13.76 -19.35
CA ALA A 55 -3.93 14.44 -20.25
C ALA A 55 -4.05 13.89 -21.68
N THR A 56 -3.74 14.73 -22.67
CA THR A 56 -3.58 14.31 -24.07
C THR A 56 -2.19 14.72 -24.51
N LEU A 57 -1.42 13.75 -25.00
CA LEU A 57 -0.01 13.90 -25.34
C LEU A 57 0.26 13.33 -26.73
N PHE A 58 1.28 13.85 -27.40
CA PHE A 58 1.82 13.20 -28.58
C PHE A 58 2.82 12.11 -28.19
N ALA A 59 3.05 11.18 -29.12
CA ALA A 59 4.05 10.15 -29.00
C ALA A 59 5.43 10.71 -28.56
N GLY A 60 5.95 10.24 -27.43
CA GLY A 60 7.24 10.68 -26.87
C GLY A 60 7.22 12.00 -26.08
N GLU A 61 6.07 12.65 -25.95
CA GLU A 61 5.92 13.86 -25.13
C GLU A 61 5.96 13.53 -23.63
N MET A 62 6.35 14.51 -22.82
CA MET A 62 6.45 14.39 -21.37
C MET A 62 5.41 15.25 -20.67
N GLN A 63 4.85 14.73 -19.57
CA GLN A 63 3.89 15.44 -18.73
C GLN A 63 4.18 15.16 -17.26
N THR A 64 4.18 16.22 -16.44
CA THR A 64 4.28 16.09 -14.99
C THR A 64 2.89 15.87 -14.38
N PHE A 65 2.79 14.89 -13.50
CA PHE A 65 1.62 14.60 -12.68
C PHE A 65 1.97 14.74 -11.20
N VAL A 66 1.04 15.28 -10.42
CA VAL A 66 1.21 15.50 -8.99
C VAL A 66 0.17 14.67 -8.25
N ALA A 67 0.63 13.83 -7.31
CA ALA A 67 -0.25 13.09 -6.42
C ALA A 67 -0.41 13.82 -5.08
N THR A 68 -1.64 13.96 -4.62
CA THR A 68 -1.95 14.52 -3.29
C THR A 68 -2.58 13.45 -2.40
N VAL A 69 -1.95 13.19 -1.25
CA VAL A 69 -2.42 12.21 -0.25
C VAL A 69 -3.01 12.93 0.97
N VAL A 70 -4.23 12.61 1.37
CA VAL A 70 -4.93 13.21 2.52
C VAL A 70 -5.24 12.13 3.57
N GLY A 71 -5.32 12.50 4.86
CA GLY A 71 -5.75 11.59 5.93
C GLY A 71 -4.65 10.81 6.68
N ILE A 72 -3.40 10.82 6.21
CA ILE A 72 -2.25 10.19 6.88
C ILE A 72 -1.01 11.08 6.94
N ARG A 73 -0.05 10.74 7.81
CA ARG A 73 1.23 11.47 7.97
C ARG A 73 2.16 11.27 6.79
N ASP A 74 2.31 10.02 6.34
CA ASP A 74 3.11 9.71 5.17
C ASP A 74 2.35 10.14 3.90
N LYS A 75 2.91 11.12 3.19
CA LYS A 75 2.32 11.69 1.96
C LYS A 75 2.95 11.12 0.69
N THR A 76 3.85 10.17 0.82
CA THR A 76 4.57 9.60 -0.33
C THR A 76 3.71 8.59 -1.08
N VAL A 77 3.99 8.47 -2.38
CA VAL A 77 3.31 7.54 -3.29
C VAL A 77 4.33 6.72 -4.07
N ASN A 78 3.88 5.58 -4.58
CA ASN A 78 4.53 4.81 -5.62
C ASN A 78 3.77 5.01 -6.92
N TRP A 79 4.48 5.43 -7.95
CA TRP A 79 3.94 5.58 -9.30
C TRP A 79 4.10 4.27 -10.07
N ALA A 80 3.12 3.98 -10.92
CA ALA A 80 3.17 2.88 -11.88
C ALA A 80 2.37 3.26 -13.13
N VAL A 81 2.79 2.74 -14.28
CA VAL A 81 1.98 2.69 -15.50
C VAL A 81 1.24 1.35 -15.49
N GLU A 82 -0.06 1.36 -15.79
CA GLU A 82 -0.87 0.13 -15.73
C GLU A 82 -0.64 -0.79 -16.93
N GLU A 83 -0.42 -0.21 -18.12
CA GLU A 83 -0.19 -0.94 -19.35
C GLU A 83 1.30 -1.19 -19.63
N GLU A 84 1.64 -2.41 -20.05
CA GLU A 84 3.03 -2.85 -20.30
C GLU A 84 3.78 -1.98 -21.33
N ASN A 85 3.08 -1.49 -22.35
CA ASN A 85 3.63 -0.60 -23.38
C ASN A 85 3.19 0.86 -23.20
N GLY A 86 2.80 1.23 -21.98
CA GLY A 86 2.22 2.53 -21.66
C GLY A 86 3.21 3.64 -21.37
N GLY A 87 4.50 3.47 -21.69
CA GLY A 87 5.54 4.47 -21.44
C GLY A 87 6.22 4.28 -20.09
N THR A 88 6.74 5.37 -19.52
CA THR A 88 7.45 5.35 -18.23
C THR A 88 7.03 6.51 -17.34
N ILE A 89 7.08 6.31 -16.03
CA ILE A 89 6.85 7.36 -15.04
C ILE A 89 7.95 7.33 -13.97
N THR A 90 8.46 8.50 -13.61
CA THR A 90 9.46 8.63 -12.54
C THR A 90 8.79 8.66 -11.17
N ASP A 91 9.59 8.47 -10.10
CA ASP A 91 9.12 8.65 -8.72
C ASP A 91 8.63 10.07 -8.41
N SER A 92 9.08 11.06 -9.19
CA SER A 92 8.63 12.46 -9.11
C SER A 92 7.34 12.74 -9.88
N GLY A 93 6.76 11.75 -10.56
CA GLY A 93 5.54 11.90 -11.34
C GLY A 93 5.73 12.46 -12.75
N LEU A 94 6.95 12.47 -13.29
CA LEU A 94 7.19 12.83 -14.69
C LEU A 94 6.91 11.60 -15.57
N TYR A 95 5.85 11.67 -16.37
CA TYR A 95 5.45 10.65 -17.32
C TYR A 95 6.03 10.94 -18.72
N THR A 96 6.52 9.91 -19.39
CA THR A 96 6.96 9.95 -20.80
C THR A 96 6.06 9.04 -21.63
N ALA A 97 5.35 9.62 -22.59
CA ALA A 97 4.41 8.90 -23.44
C ALA A 97 5.11 7.87 -24.34
N PRO A 98 4.52 6.68 -24.57
CA PRO A 98 5.02 5.71 -25.53
C PRO A 98 4.87 6.25 -26.95
N LYS A 99 5.48 5.55 -27.92
CA LYS A 99 5.37 5.87 -29.35
C LYS A 99 4.05 5.40 -29.97
N ILE A 100 3.32 4.53 -29.26
CA ILE A 100 2.11 3.90 -29.74
C ILE A 100 0.92 4.74 -29.29
N GLN A 101 0.03 5.06 -30.23
CA GLN A 101 -1.23 5.72 -29.88
C GLN A 101 -2.11 4.81 -29.05
N GLY A 102 -2.83 5.40 -28.10
CA GLY A 102 -3.70 4.62 -27.22
C GLY A 102 -4.18 5.41 -26.03
N VAL A 103 -4.89 4.70 -25.15
CA VAL A 103 -5.26 5.19 -23.83
C VAL A 103 -4.42 4.42 -22.83
N TYR A 104 -3.79 5.16 -21.93
CA TYR A 104 -2.92 4.63 -20.89
C TYR A 104 -3.33 5.20 -19.53
N HIS A 105 -2.95 4.51 -18.47
CA HIS A 105 -3.24 4.91 -17.11
C HIS A 105 -1.98 4.90 -16.26
N ILE A 106 -1.89 5.92 -15.41
CA ILE A 106 -0.91 5.98 -14.35
C ILE A 106 -1.61 5.91 -13.00
N THR A 107 -1.00 5.20 -12.08
CA THR A 107 -1.55 4.95 -10.75
C THR A 107 -0.56 5.38 -9.68
N ALA A 108 -1.03 6.24 -8.79
CA ALA A 108 -0.30 6.66 -7.60
C ALA A 108 -0.83 5.87 -6.39
N THR A 109 -0.05 4.95 -5.87
CA THR A 109 -0.39 4.15 -4.68
C THR A 109 0.22 4.78 -3.43
N SER A 110 -0.56 5.04 -2.39
CA SER A 110 -0.01 5.55 -1.12
C SER A 110 0.94 4.54 -0.47
N ARG A 111 2.14 4.98 -0.04
CA ARG A 111 3.07 4.10 0.70
C ARG A 111 2.57 3.79 2.11
N GLY A 112 2.04 4.79 2.80
CA GLY A 112 1.49 4.64 4.16
C GLY A 112 0.18 3.85 4.23
N ARG A 113 -0.57 3.75 3.12
CA ARG A 113 -1.79 2.94 2.99
C ARG A 113 -1.89 2.33 1.57
N PRO A 114 -1.29 1.16 1.31
CA PRO A 114 -1.23 0.56 -0.03
C PRO A 114 -2.59 0.22 -0.67
N GLN A 115 -3.67 0.22 0.12
CA GLN A 115 -5.05 -0.01 -0.33
C GLN A 115 -5.67 1.24 -1.00
N THR A 116 -5.07 2.42 -0.83
CA THR A 116 -5.59 3.68 -1.38
C THR A 116 -4.74 4.15 -2.56
N LYS A 117 -5.40 4.43 -3.69
CA LYS A 117 -4.74 4.82 -4.93
C LYS A 117 -5.52 5.93 -5.64
N GLY A 118 -4.81 6.74 -6.41
CA GLY A 118 -5.37 7.64 -7.42
C GLY A 118 -5.00 7.13 -8.81
N VAL A 119 -5.84 7.42 -9.81
CA VAL A 119 -5.61 7.03 -11.21
C VAL A 119 -5.79 8.25 -12.10
N ALA A 120 -4.88 8.44 -13.07
CA ALA A 120 -5.01 9.44 -14.13
C ALA A 120 -5.01 8.77 -15.50
N ARG A 121 -5.79 9.33 -16.43
CA ARG A 121 -5.95 8.80 -17.79
C ARG A 121 -5.18 9.63 -18.80
N ILE A 122 -4.45 8.98 -19.67
CA ILE A 122 -3.61 9.62 -20.67
C ILE A 122 -4.05 9.15 -22.05
N THR A 123 -4.27 10.07 -22.97
CA THR A 123 -4.55 9.76 -24.37
C THR A 123 -3.35 10.15 -25.20
N VAL A 124 -2.73 9.16 -25.84
CA VAL A 124 -1.56 9.37 -26.69
C VAL A 124 -1.99 9.37 -28.13
N LEU A 125 -1.68 10.47 -28.82
CA LEU A 125 -1.90 10.64 -30.24
C LEU A 125 -0.61 10.33 -31.00
N THR A 126 -0.73 9.83 -32.23
CA THR A 126 0.43 9.75 -33.12
C THR A 126 0.86 11.16 -33.49
N TYR A 127 2.16 11.35 -33.65
CA TYR A 127 2.66 12.53 -34.35
C TYR A 127 2.31 12.37 -35.83
N TYR A 128 1.42 13.23 -36.33
CA TYR A 128 1.31 13.44 -37.78
C TYR A 128 2.45 14.38 -38.18
N ASP A 129 3.46 13.86 -38.89
CA ASP A 129 4.47 14.72 -39.51
C ASP A 129 3.82 15.43 -40.71
N PRO A 130 3.63 16.75 -40.68
CA PRO A 130 3.05 17.47 -41.80
C PRO A 130 4.03 17.60 -42.97
N ARG A 131 5.30 17.14 -42.86
CA ARG A 131 6.25 17.21 -43.96
C ARG A 131 5.71 16.44 -45.16
N PRO A 132 5.37 17.13 -46.28
CA PRO A 132 5.00 16.45 -47.50
C PRO A 132 6.13 15.50 -47.92
N PRO A 133 5.82 14.33 -48.50
CA PRO A 133 6.85 13.48 -49.08
C PRO A 133 7.71 14.32 -50.02
N ALA A 134 9.02 14.36 -49.78
CA ALA A 134 9.93 15.03 -50.69
C ALA A 134 9.85 14.31 -52.03
N PHE A 135 9.23 14.94 -53.03
CA PHE A 135 9.30 14.48 -54.40
C PHE A 135 10.76 14.59 -54.83
N ARG A 136 11.43 13.46 -55.03
CA ARG A 136 12.72 13.45 -55.73
C ARG A 136 12.43 13.77 -57.19
N SER A 137 13.00 14.86 -57.68
CA SER A 137 13.06 15.24 -59.09
C SER A 137 13.95 14.30 -59.88
#